data_AF-F0ICU3-F1
#
_entry.id   AF-F0ICU3-F1
#
_cell.length_a   1.000
_cell.length_b   1.000
_cell.length_c   1.000
_cell.angle_alpha   90.00
_cell.angle_beta   90.00
_cell.angle_gamma   90.00
#
_symmetry.space_group_name_H-M   'P 1'
#
loop_
_entity.id
_entity.type
_entity.pdbx_description
1 polymer ?
#
loop_
_entity_poly.entity_id
_entity_poly.type
_entity_poly.pdbx_seq_one_letter_code
_entity_poly.pdbx_strand_id
1 'polypeptide(L)' 'MLDNAIFDLHKAIRNRLLVYLEKVTAEQLAIIPEGFHNNILWNISHCVVTE' A
#
# COMPACT_ATOMS: atom_id res chain seq x y z
N MET A 1 18.67 10.34 16.53
CA MET A 1 17.19 10.28 16.65
C MET A 1 16.61 10.30 15.26
N LEU A 2 15.51 9.60 15.01
CA LEU A 2 14.80 9.69 13.74
C LEU A 2 14.24 11.11 13.58
N ASP A 3 14.42 11.71 12.40
CA ASP A 3 13.92 13.04 12.08
C ASP A 3 12.40 13.00 11.82
N ASN A 4 11.70 14.08 12.14
CA ASN A 4 10.28 14.27 11.82
C ASN A 4 10.01 14.09 10.33
N ALA A 5 10.98 14.45 9.48
CA ALA A 5 10.90 14.23 8.03
C ALA A 5 10.65 12.75 7.65
N ILE A 6 11.15 11.80 8.45
CA ILE A 6 10.93 10.36 8.21
C ILE A 6 9.46 10.03 8.47
N PHE A 7 8.90 10.47 9.60
CA PHE A 7 7.49 10.24 9.92
C PHE A 7 6.55 10.88 8.90
N ASP A 8 6.86 12.09 8.43
CA ASP A 8 6.10 12.78 7.39
C ASP A 8 6.14 12.02 6.06
N LEU A 9 7.30 11.43 5.71
CA LEU A 9 7.44 10.59 4.52
C LEU A 9 6.56 9.34 4.62
N HIS A 10 6.61 8.60 5.74
CA HIS A 10 5.75 7.42 5.95
C HIS A 10 4.26 7.80 5.88
N LYS A 11 3.87 8.93 6.46
CA LYS A 11 2.49 9.43 6.39
C LYS A 11 2.06 9.74 4.95
N ALA A 12 2.93 10.39 4.18
CA ALA A 12 2.67 10.68 2.77
C ALA A 12 2.51 9.40 1.93
N ILE A 13 3.35 8.39 2.17
CA ILE A 13 3.26 7.08 1.52
C ILE A 13 1.93 6.40 1.88
N ARG A 14 1.60 6.29 3.17
CA ARG A 14 0.35 5.65 3.63
C ARG A 14 -0.89 6.33 3.10
N ASN A 15 -0.90 7.67 3.02
CA ASN A 15 -2.01 8.42 2.41
C ASN A 15 -2.19 8.09 0.92
N ARG A 16 -1.10 7.87 0.17
CA ARG A 16 -1.20 7.46 -1.25
C ARG A 16 -1.76 6.05 -1.39
N LEU A 17 -1.36 5.12 -0.52
CA LEU A 17 -1.89 3.75 -0.54
C LEU A 17 -3.38 3.71 -0.16
N LEU A 18 -3.80 4.56 0.79
CA LEU A 18 -5.20 4.66 1.23
C LEU A 18 -6.15 5.00 0.07
N VAL A 19 -5.73 5.84 -0.87
CA VAL A 19 -6.52 6.19 -2.07
C VAL A 19 -6.95 4.96 -2.86
N TYR A 20 -6.12 3.91 -2.92
CA TYR A 20 -6.49 2.67 -3.60
C TYR A 20 -7.50 1.86 -2.80
N LEU A 21 -7.36 1.82 -1.47
CA LEU A 21 -8.32 1.12 -0.59
C LEU A 21 -9.71 1.79 -0.59
N GLU A 22 -9.78 3.10 -0.81
CA GLU A 22 -11.04 3.85 -0.85
C GLU A 22 -11.74 3.79 -2.22
N LYS A 23 -10.98 3.65 -3.31
CA LYS A 23 -11.52 3.80 -4.68
C LYS A 23 -11.70 2.49 -5.44
N VAL A 24 -11.09 1.40 -4.96
CA VAL A 24 -11.07 0.10 -5.63
C VAL A 24 -11.84 -0.91 -4.78
N THR A 25 -12.63 -1.77 -5.42
CA THR A 25 -13.40 -2.78 -4.67
C THR A 25 -12.47 -3.85 -4.09
N ALA A 26 -12.92 -4.55 -3.04
CA ALA A 26 -12.15 -5.62 -2.43
C ALA A 26 -11.79 -6.72 -3.45
N GLU A 27 -12.70 -7.04 -4.37
CA GLU A 27 -12.48 -8.03 -5.42
C GLU A 27 -11.38 -7.59 -6.37
N GLN A 28 -11.42 -6.33 -6.82
CA GLN A 28 -10.40 -5.76 -7.71
C GLN A 28 -9.02 -5.70 -7.03
N LEU A 29 -8.97 -5.38 -5.74
CA LEU A 29 -7.73 -5.39 -4.96
C LEU A 29 -7.13 -6.80 -4.80
N ALA A 30 -7.97 -7.83 -4.85
CA ALA A 30 -7.58 -9.23 -4.68
C ALA A 30 -7.17 -9.94 -5.99
N ILE A 31 -7.40 -9.33 -7.16
CA ILE A 31 -7.02 -9.91 -8.47
C ILE A 31 -5.50 -10.09 -8.56
N ILE A 32 -5.08 -11.30 -8.92
CA ILE A 32 -3.71 -11.61 -9.32
C ILE A 32 -3.67 -11.60 -10.87
N PRO A 33 -3.01 -10.62 -11.51
CA PRO A 33 -2.90 -10.60 -12.97
C PRO A 33 -2.07 -11.77 -13.51
N GLU A 34 -2.31 -12.15 -14.77
CA GLU A 34 -1.53 -13.20 -15.43
C GLU A 34 -0.03 -12.88 -15.42
N GLY A 35 0.78 -13.86 -15.02
CA GLY A 35 2.24 -13.69 -14.89
C GLY A 35 2.71 -13.04 -13.57
N PHE A 36 1.78 -12.65 -12.68
CA PHE A 36 2.10 -12.14 -11.34
C PHE A 36 1.82 -13.18 -10.25
N HIS A 37 2.49 -13.01 -9.11
CA HIS A 37 2.36 -13.91 -7.95
C HIS A 37 1.66 -13.25 -6.75
N ASN A 38 1.24 -11.99 -6.89
CA ASN A 38 0.56 -11.23 -5.82
C ASN A 38 -0.46 -10.24 -6.42
N ASN A 39 -1.21 -9.58 -5.54
CA ASN A 39 -2.23 -8.61 -5.89
C ASN A 39 -1.97 -7.25 -5.23
N ILE A 40 -2.81 -6.26 -5.54
CA ILE A 40 -2.66 -4.89 -5.04
C ILE A 40 -2.77 -4.87 -3.51
N LEU A 41 -3.71 -5.63 -2.93
CA LEU A 41 -3.88 -5.72 -1.48
C LEU A 41 -2.61 -6.24 -0.77
N TRP A 42 -1.98 -7.27 -1.34
CA TRP A 42 -0.75 -7.84 -0.80
C TRP A 42 0.39 -6.82 -0.82
N ASN A 43 0.57 -6.11 -1.93
CA ASN A 43 1.62 -5.09 -2.04
C ASN A 43 1.40 -3.92 -1.06
N ILE A 44 0.16 -3.45 -0.88
CA ILE A 44 -0.17 -2.41 0.10
C ILE A 44 0.11 -2.90 1.52
N SER A 45 -0.30 -4.12 1.85
CA SER A 45 -0.08 -4.73 3.17
C SER A 45 1.41 -4.89 3.47
N HIS A 46 2.19 -5.31 2.47
CA HIS A 46 3.64 -5.44 2.59
C HIS A 46 4.30 -4.11 2.95
N CYS A 47 3.94 -3.02 2.26
CA CYS A 47 4.44 -1.68 2.59
C CYS A 47 4.15 -1.26 4.04
N VAL A 48 3.02 -1.65 4.62
CA VAL A 48 2.69 -1.31 6.02
C VAL A 48 3.53 -2.11 7.03
N VAL A 49 3.90 -3.34 6.67
CA VAL A 49 4.68 -4.24 7.54
C VAL A 49 6.18 -3.94 7.47
N THR A 50 6.70 -3.53 6.31
CA THR A 50 8.14 -3.27 6.13
C THR A 50 8.55 -1.81 6.32
N GLU A 51 7.64 -0.86 6.06
CA GLU A 51 7.89 0.59 6.14
C GLU A 51 7.19 1.27 7.34
#